data_AF-A0A367LIQ2-F1
#
_entry.id   AF-A0A367LIQ2-F1
#
_cell.length_a   1.000
_cell.length_b   1.000
_cell.length_c   1.000
_cell.angle_alpha   90.00
_cell.angle_beta   90.00
_cell.angle_gamma   90.00
#
_symmetry.space_group_name_H-M   'P 1'
#
loop_
_entity.id
_entity.type
_entity.pdbx_description
1 polymer ?
#
loop_
_entity_poly.entity_id
_entity_poly.type
_entity_poly.pdbx_seq_one_letter_code
_entity_poly.pdbx_strand_id
1 'polypeptide(L)'
;MTVMEEATKRHFFYHGKGEFAHEQDDCQWCQLRSFSTHQTAPISVVNTVDSQVLPPGFRFIDENVLGDGVEPAELSFRSGCTCDDDDDCQYAGCMCLAELEDDDSGKIYPYHTHGVKAGLLRSRLHSSKLPLYECHQGCSCTLACPNRVVERGRTIPLQIFRTENRGWGVRTLEVIKCGQFVDRYVGEVITSAEADRRRSAAAFSQSKDVYLFALDKFTDTASLDTRLRGPPLEVDGEFMSGPTRFINHSCEPNLRIFARVGDHADKHLHDLAFFAIKDISKGEELTFDYVDGGSLEAEELDGAVEEMTPCLCGSARCRGFLW
;
A
#
# COMPACT_ATOMS: atom_id res chain seq x y z
N MET A 1 -13.86 1.59 32.53
CA MET A 1 -13.04 0.86 31.54
C MET A 1 -13.51 1.31 30.18
N THR A 2 -12.60 1.78 29.32
CA THR A 2 -12.95 2.17 27.94
C THR A 2 -13.33 0.94 27.12
N VAL A 3 -14.09 1.11 26.04
CA VAL A 3 -14.47 -0.05 25.19
C VAL A 3 -13.24 -0.69 24.54
N MET A 4 -12.22 0.11 24.24
CA MET A 4 -10.92 -0.38 23.78
C MET A 4 -10.17 -1.17 24.86
N GLU A 5 -10.22 -0.72 26.13
CA GLU A 5 -9.69 -1.51 27.25
C GLU A 5 -10.39 -2.87 27.36
N GLU A 6 -11.71 -2.96 27.21
CA GLU A 6 -12.41 -4.25 27.25
C GLU A 6 -12.07 -5.14 26.03
N ALA A 7 -11.98 -4.55 24.84
CA ALA A 7 -11.57 -5.26 23.62
C ALA A 7 -10.13 -5.78 23.68
N THR A 8 -9.25 -5.04 24.35
CA THR A 8 -7.85 -5.43 24.56
C THR A 8 -7.65 -6.30 25.81
N LYS A 9 -8.59 -6.30 26.75
CA LYS A 9 -8.52 -7.04 28.03
C LYS A 9 -8.26 -8.52 27.81
N ARG A 10 -8.95 -9.13 26.85
CA ARG A 10 -8.77 -10.56 26.58
C ARG A 10 -7.34 -10.87 26.12
N HIS A 11 -6.78 -10.01 25.26
CA HIS A 11 -5.37 -10.04 24.89
C HIS A 11 -4.46 -9.84 26.11
N PHE A 12 -4.69 -8.83 26.96
CA PHE A 12 -3.79 -8.54 28.08
C PHE A 12 -3.82 -9.58 29.21
N PHE A 13 -4.97 -10.19 29.51
CA PHE A 13 -5.13 -11.06 30.69
C PHE A 13 -5.01 -12.56 30.39
N TYR A 14 -5.34 -13.02 29.19
CA TYR A 14 -5.40 -14.46 28.85
C TYR A 14 -4.33 -14.91 27.86
N HIS A 15 -3.37 -14.02 27.54
CA HIS A 15 -2.38 -14.28 26.50
C HIS A 15 -1.48 -15.50 26.74
N GLY A 16 -1.51 -16.46 25.82
CA GLY A 16 -0.56 -17.58 25.75
C GLY A 16 -0.61 -18.57 26.91
N LYS A 17 -1.74 -18.64 27.63
CA LYS A 17 -1.92 -19.52 28.79
C LYS A 17 -3.06 -20.51 28.56
N GLY A 18 -2.78 -21.78 28.84
CA GLY A 18 -3.80 -22.84 28.91
C GLY A 18 -4.54 -23.05 27.58
N GLU A 19 -5.86 -23.16 27.66
CA GLU A 19 -6.74 -23.50 26.54
C GLU A 19 -6.85 -22.38 25.48
N PHE A 20 -6.43 -21.16 25.78
CA PHE A 20 -6.57 -19.98 24.90
C PHE A 20 -5.36 -19.71 24.01
N ALA A 21 -4.39 -20.63 23.93
CA ALA A 21 -3.19 -20.47 23.11
C ALA A 21 -3.51 -20.31 21.60
N HIS A 22 -4.57 -20.97 21.13
CA HIS A 22 -5.03 -20.88 19.73
C HIS A 22 -5.62 -19.51 19.37
N GLU A 23 -6.04 -18.70 20.36
CA GLU A 23 -6.58 -17.35 20.11
C GLU A 23 -5.49 -16.33 19.73
N GLN A 24 -4.21 -16.70 19.76
CA GLN A 24 -3.11 -15.83 19.37
C GLN A 24 -3.13 -15.49 17.88
N ASP A 25 -3.50 -16.45 17.03
CA ASP A 25 -3.48 -16.30 15.58
C ASP A 25 -4.58 -15.36 15.08
N ASP A 26 -5.69 -15.28 15.81
CA ASP A 26 -6.83 -14.39 15.53
C ASP A 26 -6.74 -13.04 16.27
N CYS A 27 -5.73 -12.88 17.15
CA CYS A 27 -5.55 -11.64 17.90
C CYS A 27 -4.84 -10.57 17.06
N GLN A 28 -5.57 -9.51 16.70
CA GLN A 28 -5.05 -8.38 15.92
C GLN A 28 -3.80 -7.73 16.54
N TRP A 29 -3.66 -7.69 17.86
CA TRP A 29 -2.46 -7.14 18.52
C TRP A 29 -1.25 -8.05 18.43
N CYS A 30 -1.45 -9.35 18.34
CA CYS A 30 -0.36 -10.30 18.08
C CYS A 30 0.10 -10.20 16.65
N GLN A 31 -0.84 -10.10 15.71
CA GLN A 31 -0.54 -9.91 14.29
C GLN A 31 0.27 -8.63 14.06
N LEU A 32 -0.10 -7.50 14.69
CA LEU A 32 0.71 -6.27 14.62
C LEU A 32 2.09 -6.39 15.29
N ARG A 33 2.22 -7.23 16.32
CA ARG A 33 3.48 -7.48 17.02
C ARG A 33 4.39 -8.47 16.28
N SER A 34 3.84 -9.31 15.42
CA SER A 34 4.59 -10.27 14.62
C SER A 34 5.22 -9.66 13.37
N PHE A 35 4.84 -8.43 13.01
CA PHE A 35 5.45 -7.73 11.89
C PHE A 35 6.96 -7.60 12.10
N SER A 36 7.72 -7.83 11.03
CA SER A 36 9.18 -7.76 11.03
C SER A 36 9.69 -6.39 11.51
N THR A 37 8.92 -5.35 11.21
CA THR A 37 9.20 -3.94 11.52
C THR A 37 8.73 -3.51 12.92
N HIS A 38 8.10 -4.38 13.72
CA HIS A 38 7.45 -3.97 14.98
C HIS A 38 8.41 -3.30 15.98
N GLN A 39 9.67 -3.75 16.06
CA GLN A 39 10.64 -3.22 17.02
C GLN A 39 11.10 -1.79 16.71
N THR A 40 11.14 -1.42 15.43
CA THR A 40 11.69 -0.15 14.94
C THR A 40 10.59 0.82 14.49
N ALA A 41 9.51 0.30 13.92
CA ALA A 41 8.41 1.05 13.33
C ALA A 41 7.06 0.44 13.74
N PRO A 42 6.70 0.46 15.04
CA PRO A 42 5.48 -0.18 15.55
C PRO A 42 4.21 0.46 14.98
N ILE A 43 3.16 -0.36 14.91
CA ILE A 43 1.78 0.10 14.66
C ILE A 43 1.04 0.09 15.99
N SER A 44 0.35 1.19 16.29
CA SER A 44 -0.54 1.31 17.44
C SER A 44 -1.97 1.59 16.99
N VAL A 45 -2.96 1.23 17.81
CA VAL A 45 -4.38 1.51 17.53
C VAL A 45 -5.00 2.24 18.70
N VAL A 46 -5.67 3.36 18.43
CA VAL A 46 -6.30 4.19 19.46
C VAL A 46 -7.70 4.63 19.05
N ASN A 47 -8.62 4.63 20.01
CA ASN A 47 -9.93 5.24 19.85
C ASN A 47 -10.25 6.11 21.06
N THR A 48 -10.43 7.40 20.82
CA THR A 48 -10.84 8.39 21.82
C THR A 48 -12.12 9.13 21.42
N VAL A 49 -12.79 8.69 20.37
CA VAL A 49 -13.95 9.36 19.75
C VAL A 49 -15.25 8.64 20.12
N ASP A 50 -15.27 7.32 19.99
CA ASP A 50 -16.46 6.51 20.20
C ASP A 50 -16.12 5.13 20.80
N SER A 51 -17.10 4.22 20.83
CA SER A 51 -16.95 2.85 21.32
C SER A 51 -16.59 1.83 20.24
N GLN A 52 -16.28 2.26 19.01
CA GLN A 52 -15.96 1.32 17.92
C GLN A 52 -14.62 0.64 18.15
N VAL A 53 -14.53 -0.60 17.70
CA VAL A 53 -13.30 -1.41 17.67
C VAL A 53 -12.96 -1.73 16.22
N LEU A 54 -11.76 -2.26 15.97
CA LEU A 54 -11.45 -2.79 14.64
C LEU A 54 -12.43 -3.93 14.30
N PRO A 55 -12.78 -4.12 13.01
CA PRO A 55 -13.74 -5.14 12.60
C PRO A 55 -13.35 -6.53 13.17
N PRO A 56 -14.28 -7.23 13.86
CA PRO A 56 -14.04 -8.60 14.29
C PRO A 56 -13.79 -9.50 13.06
N GLY A 57 -12.69 -10.24 13.07
CA GLY A 57 -12.29 -11.12 11.95
C GLY A 57 -11.36 -10.49 10.92
N PHE A 58 -11.12 -9.17 10.97
CA PHE A 58 -10.06 -8.56 10.17
C PHE A 58 -8.68 -9.03 10.64
N ARG A 59 -7.78 -9.37 9.70
CA ARG A 59 -6.43 -9.86 9.98
C ARG A 59 -5.35 -8.91 9.48
N PHE A 60 -4.38 -8.61 10.31
CA PHE A 60 -3.18 -7.89 9.88
C PHE A 60 -2.18 -8.84 9.20
N ILE A 61 -1.67 -8.42 8.04
CA ILE A 61 -0.63 -9.13 7.28
C ILE A 61 0.49 -8.17 6.86
N ASP A 62 1.72 -8.67 6.76
CA ASP A 62 2.93 -7.89 6.39
C ASP A 62 3.25 -8.02 4.88
N GLU A 63 2.67 -9.03 4.22
CA GLU A 63 2.87 -9.36 2.80
C GLU A 63 1.54 -9.72 2.13
N ASN A 64 1.48 -9.59 0.80
CA ASN A 64 0.34 -10.04 0.00
C ASN A 64 0.14 -11.56 0.11
N VAL A 65 -1.13 -11.99 0.09
CA VAL A 65 -1.51 -13.41 -0.02
C VAL A 65 -2.11 -13.63 -1.40
N LEU A 66 -1.60 -14.61 -2.14
CA LEU A 66 -2.13 -14.93 -3.47
C LEU A 66 -3.39 -15.78 -3.33
N GLY A 67 -4.49 -15.32 -3.92
CA GLY A 67 -5.76 -16.04 -3.96
C GLY A 67 -5.81 -17.09 -5.07
N ASP A 68 -6.91 -17.84 -5.12
CA ASP A 68 -7.11 -18.91 -6.08
C ASP A 68 -7.01 -18.41 -7.53
N GLY A 69 -6.19 -19.09 -8.34
CA GLY A 69 -5.97 -18.75 -9.74
C GLY A 69 -4.98 -17.61 -9.98
N VAL A 70 -4.31 -17.11 -8.93
CA VAL A 70 -3.23 -16.13 -9.04
C VAL A 70 -1.90 -16.82 -8.80
N GLU A 71 -1.02 -16.76 -9.79
CA GLU A 71 0.30 -17.40 -9.73
C GLU A 71 1.42 -16.39 -10.00
N PRO A 72 2.54 -16.47 -9.26
CA PRO A 72 3.74 -15.73 -9.59
C PRO A 72 4.41 -16.31 -10.84
N ALA A 73 5.36 -15.58 -11.40
CA ALA A 73 6.24 -16.09 -12.44
C ALA A 73 7.01 -17.30 -11.93
N GLU A 74 7.26 -18.27 -12.82
CA GLU A 74 8.18 -19.34 -12.48
C GLU A 74 9.58 -18.78 -12.18
N LEU A 75 10.25 -19.39 -11.20
CA LEU A 75 11.60 -18.98 -10.79
C LEU A 75 12.62 -19.02 -11.93
N SER A 76 12.35 -19.76 -13.00
CA SER A 76 13.16 -19.85 -14.22
C SER A 76 13.20 -18.53 -15.02
N PHE A 77 12.17 -17.69 -14.90
CA PHE A 77 12.11 -16.37 -15.56
C PHE A 77 12.67 -15.24 -14.71
N ARG A 78 12.92 -15.50 -13.41
CA ARG A 78 13.47 -14.51 -12.49
C ARG A 78 14.83 -14.04 -12.98
N SER A 79 14.95 -12.72 -13.14
CA SER A 79 16.20 -12.07 -13.56
C SER A 79 16.53 -10.94 -12.59
N GLY A 80 17.70 -11.02 -11.97
CA GLY A 80 18.25 -9.95 -11.12
C GLY A 80 19.51 -9.35 -11.73
N CYS A 81 20.01 -8.27 -11.12
CA CYS A 81 21.27 -7.67 -11.55
C CYS A 81 22.47 -8.47 -11.06
N THR A 82 23.57 -8.38 -11.80
CA THR A 82 24.89 -8.93 -11.45
C THR A 82 25.88 -7.82 -11.08
N CYS A 83 25.39 -6.72 -10.51
CA CYS A 83 26.23 -5.62 -10.04
C CYS A 83 27.22 -6.12 -8.98
N ASP A 84 28.47 -5.65 -9.07
CA ASP A 84 29.53 -6.05 -8.13
C ASP A 84 29.37 -5.31 -6.79
N ASP A 85 29.04 -4.01 -6.85
CA ASP A 85 28.79 -3.17 -5.69
C ASP A 85 27.32 -2.71 -5.62
N ASP A 86 26.81 -2.56 -4.39
CA ASP A 86 25.45 -2.07 -4.13
C ASP A 86 25.17 -0.71 -4.79
N ASP A 87 26.17 0.17 -4.82
CA ASP A 87 26.08 1.50 -5.42
C ASP A 87 25.96 1.45 -6.95
N ASP A 88 26.36 0.36 -7.61
CA ASP A 88 26.21 0.24 -9.07
C ASP A 88 24.74 0.11 -9.49
N CYS A 89 23.88 -0.33 -8.56
CA CYS A 89 22.44 -0.45 -8.79
C CYS A 89 21.71 0.90 -8.98
N GLN A 90 22.43 2.03 -8.90
CA GLN A 90 21.89 3.37 -9.15
C GLN A 90 22.10 3.87 -10.59
N TYR A 91 22.79 3.10 -11.44
CA TYR A 91 23.17 3.52 -12.79
C TYR A 91 22.52 2.66 -13.88
N ALA A 92 22.48 3.19 -15.10
CA ALA A 92 21.92 2.52 -16.28
C ALA A 92 22.53 1.14 -16.60
N GLY A 93 23.71 0.83 -16.07
CA GLY A 93 24.34 -0.49 -16.19
C GLY A 93 23.65 -1.59 -15.37
N CYS A 94 22.81 -1.23 -14.40
CA CYS A 94 22.05 -2.19 -13.62
C CYS A 94 20.87 -2.73 -14.43
N MET A 95 20.80 -4.07 -14.58
CA MET A 95 19.72 -4.73 -15.33
C MET A 95 18.31 -4.45 -14.78
N CYS A 96 18.18 -4.16 -13.47
CA CYS A 96 16.90 -3.81 -12.87
C CYS A 96 16.37 -2.45 -13.37
N LEU A 97 17.19 -1.62 -14.00
CA LEU A 97 16.79 -0.31 -14.52
C LEU A 97 16.66 -0.32 -16.06
N ALA A 98 16.76 -1.49 -16.71
CA ALA A 98 16.86 -1.60 -18.16
C ALA A 98 15.63 -1.09 -18.95
N GLU A 99 14.46 -1.01 -18.31
CA GLU A 99 13.21 -0.51 -18.93
C GLU A 99 12.99 0.99 -18.74
N LEU A 100 13.86 1.65 -17.98
CA LEU A 100 13.77 3.08 -17.78
C LEU A 100 14.61 3.78 -18.85
N GLU A 101 13.99 4.74 -19.54
CA GLU A 101 14.70 5.58 -20.50
C GLU A 101 15.73 6.46 -19.78
N ASP A 102 16.92 6.57 -20.37
CA ASP A 102 17.94 7.49 -19.87
C ASP A 102 17.43 8.92 -20.09
N ASP A 103 17.23 9.66 -19.01
CA ASP A 103 17.17 11.10 -19.14
C ASP A 103 18.59 11.59 -19.44
N ASP A 104 18.78 12.63 -20.25
CA ASP A 104 20.12 13.18 -20.58
C ASP A 104 20.96 13.56 -19.33
N SER A 105 20.41 13.41 -18.12
CA SER A 105 21.06 13.61 -16.83
C SER A 105 21.82 12.38 -16.30
N GLY A 106 21.67 11.20 -16.91
CA GLY A 106 22.36 9.96 -16.53
C GLY A 106 21.91 9.40 -15.17
N LYS A 107 20.76 9.85 -14.65
CA LYS A 107 20.27 9.52 -13.28
C LYS A 107 18.88 8.90 -13.35
N ILE A 108 18.85 7.71 -13.92
CA ILE A 108 17.66 6.87 -14.10
C ILE A 108 17.06 6.45 -12.74
N TYR A 109 17.89 6.28 -11.72
CA TYR A 109 17.54 5.77 -10.40
C TYR A 109 16.50 6.60 -9.62
N PRO A 110 15.45 5.97 -9.05
CA PRO A 110 14.29 6.67 -8.51
C PRO A 110 14.52 7.42 -7.19
N TYR A 111 15.52 7.05 -6.40
CA TYR A 111 15.77 7.66 -5.10
C TYR A 111 17.01 8.56 -5.09
N HIS A 112 17.16 9.37 -4.05
CA HIS A 112 18.42 10.03 -3.74
C HIS A 112 19.37 9.05 -3.05
N THR A 113 20.66 9.01 -3.43
CA THR A 113 21.65 8.09 -2.85
C THR A 113 22.49 8.68 -1.72
N HIS A 114 22.64 10.00 -1.67
CA HIS A 114 23.53 10.66 -0.72
C HIS A 114 22.89 11.86 -0.02
N GLY A 115 23.49 12.24 1.11
CA GLY A 115 23.12 13.40 1.90
C GLY A 115 21.81 13.21 2.67
N VAL A 116 21.25 14.32 3.14
CA VAL A 116 20.04 14.34 4.00
C VAL A 116 18.77 13.81 3.31
N LYS A 117 18.81 13.60 1.99
CA LYS A 117 17.71 13.06 1.21
C LYS A 117 17.90 11.58 0.84
N ALA A 118 18.99 10.92 1.27
CA ALA A 118 19.24 9.53 0.91
C ALA A 118 18.02 8.64 1.23
N GLY A 119 17.61 7.81 0.26
CA GLY A 119 16.42 6.96 0.35
C GLY A 119 15.09 7.65 0.01
N LEU A 120 15.05 8.99 -0.14
CA LEU A 120 13.85 9.70 -0.57
C LEU A 120 13.66 9.60 -2.09
N LEU A 121 12.42 9.40 -2.53
CA LEU A 121 11.98 9.44 -3.92
C LEU A 121 12.27 10.82 -4.51
N ARG A 122 12.87 10.85 -5.70
CA ARG A 122 13.23 12.08 -6.40
C ARG A 122 11.98 12.89 -6.75
N SER A 123 12.08 14.21 -6.63
CA SER A 123 10.97 15.13 -6.90
C SER A 123 10.40 15.03 -8.31
N ARG A 124 11.22 14.68 -9.31
CA ARG A 124 10.75 14.44 -10.69
C ARG A 124 9.71 13.32 -10.81
N LEU A 125 9.69 12.39 -9.85
CA LEU A 125 8.78 11.26 -9.83
C LEU A 125 7.51 11.51 -9.03
N HIS A 126 7.45 12.54 -8.16
CA HIS A 126 6.31 12.76 -7.26
C HIS A 126 4.96 12.87 -8.00
N SER A 127 4.96 13.53 -9.16
CA SER A 127 3.79 13.66 -10.06
C SER A 127 3.84 12.71 -11.27
N SER A 128 4.84 11.85 -11.36
CA SER A 128 5.00 10.92 -12.49
C SER A 128 4.11 9.69 -12.32
N LYS A 129 3.67 9.11 -13.45
CA LYS A 129 3.01 7.79 -13.46
C LYS A 129 3.99 6.65 -13.75
N LEU A 130 5.30 6.92 -13.86
CA LEU A 130 6.31 5.89 -14.12
C LEU A 130 6.39 4.89 -12.95
N PRO A 131 6.56 3.59 -13.23
CA PRO A 131 6.78 2.59 -12.19
C PRO A 131 8.17 2.75 -11.56
N LEU A 132 8.33 2.21 -10.36
CA LEU A 132 9.61 2.15 -9.64
C LEU A 132 10.18 0.74 -9.79
N TYR A 133 11.31 0.59 -10.48
CA TYR A 133 12.00 -0.69 -10.56
C TYR A 133 13.07 -0.79 -9.47
N GLU A 134 12.93 -1.79 -8.61
CA GLU A 134 13.86 -2.07 -7.53
C GLU A 134 14.61 -3.37 -7.74
N CYS A 135 15.76 -3.50 -7.07
CA CYS A 135 16.40 -4.78 -6.90
C CYS A 135 15.55 -5.70 -6.01
N HIS A 136 15.82 -7.00 -6.10
CA HIS A 136 15.07 -8.04 -5.41
C HIS A 136 15.98 -9.23 -5.08
N GLN A 137 15.45 -10.25 -4.40
CA GLN A 137 16.19 -11.43 -3.94
C GLN A 137 17.00 -12.19 -5.03
N GLY A 138 16.68 -12.03 -6.32
CA GLY A 138 17.46 -12.60 -7.42
C GLY A 138 18.68 -11.77 -7.86
N CYS A 139 18.90 -10.61 -7.26
CA CYS A 139 20.04 -9.72 -7.54
C CYS A 139 21.25 -10.06 -6.66
N SER A 140 22.46 -9.81 -7.16
CA SER A 140 23.72 -9.99 -6.42
C SER A 140 23.96 -8.95 -5.31
N CYS A 141 23.25 -7.82 -5.35
CA CYS A 141 23.36 -6.75 -4.35
C CYS A 141 22.69 -7.12 -3.01
N THR A 142 23.14 -6.51 -1.92
CA THR A 142 22.66 -6.79 -0.56
C THR A 142 21.40 -5.99 -0.21
N LEU A 143 20.82 -6.21 0.98
CA LEU A 143 19.72 -5.38 1.50
C LEU A 143 20.11 -3.91 1.75
N ALA A 144 21.41 -3.60 1.82
CA ALA A 144 21.90 -2.23 1.88
C ALA A 144 21.85 -1.51 0.52
N CYS A 145 21.57 -2.24 -0.57
CA CYS A 145 21.43 -1.68 -1.90
C CYS A 145 20.50 -0.46 -1.90
N PRO A 146 20.94 0.68 -2.43
CA PRO A 146 20.12 1.87 -2.49
C PRO A 146 18.80 1.60 -3.25
N ASN A 147 18.78 0.64 -4.20
CA ASN A 147 17.59 0.28 -4.97
C ASN A 147 16.67 -0.78 -4.33
N ARG A 148 16.53 -0.80 -3.00
CA ARG A 148 15.66 -1.72 -2.25
C ARG A 148 14.84 -1.00 -1.17
N VAL A 149 14.35 0.21 -1.45
CA VAL A 149 13.66 1.06 -0.45
C VAL A 149 12.34 0.44 -0.02
N VAL A 150 11.50 0.03 -0.97
CA VAL A 150 10.19 -0.58 -0.69
C VAL A 150 10.36 -2.00 -0.13
N GLU A 151 11.29 -2.78 -0.67
CA GLU A 151 11.59 -4.15 -0.21
C GLU A 151 11.99 -4.21 1.28
N ARG A 152 12.68 -3.18 1.79
CA ARG A 152 13.07 -3.11 3.21
C ARG A 152 11.89 -2.91 4.17
N GLY A 153 10.70 -2.62 3.65
CA GLY A 153 9.49 -2.41 4.45
C GLY A 153 9.47 -1.08 5.19
N ARG A 154 8.39 -0.90 5.97
CA ARG A 154 8.10 0.34 6.70
C ARG A 154 9.21 0.69 7.70
N THR A 155 9.63 1.96 7.68
CA THR A 155 10.62 2.51 8.61
C THR A 155 10.05 3.53 9.59
N ILE A 156 8.75 3.82 9.51
CA ILE A 156 8.08 4.85 10.30
C ILE A 156 6.99 4.27 11.20
N PRO A 157 6.88 4.69 12.47
CA PRO A 157 5.80 4.26 13.34
C PRO A 157 4.47 4.88 12.92
N LEU A 158 3.44 4.04 12.81
CA LEU A 158 2.09 4.43 12.42
C LEU A 158 1.10 4.24 13.56
N GLN A 159 0.04 5.04 13.54
CA GLN A 159 -1.07 4.89 14.46
C GLN A 159 -2.39 4.89 13.70
N ILE A 160 -3.09 3.77 13.79
CA ILE A 160 -4.49 3.67 13.37
C ILE A 160 -5.32 4.37 14.45
N PHE A 161 -6.13 5.35 14.06
CA PHE A 161 -6.91 6.14 15.00
C PHE A 161 -8.34 6.32 14.51
N ARG A 162 -9.29 6.47 15.44
CA ARG A 162 -10.66 6.79 15.10
C ARG A 162 -10.78 8.29 14.76
N THR A 163 -11.23 8.60 13.55
CA THR A 163 -11.54 9.97 13.12
C THR A 163 -12.94 10.38 13.59
N GLU A 164 -13.27 11.67 13.50
CA GLU A 164 -14.59 12.18 13.90
C GLU A 164 -15.72 11.78 12.93
N ASN A 165 -15.43 11.66 11.64
CA ASN A 165 -16.46 11.57 10.59
C ASN A 165 -16.15 10.64 9.40
N ARG A 166 -14.93 10.08 9.31
CA ARG A 166 -14.47 9.24 8.18
C ARG A 166 -14.14 7.81 8.59
N GLY A 167 -14.52 7.43 9.80
CA GLY A 167 -14.26 6.11 10.31
C GLY A 167 -12.85 5.99 10.92
N TRP A 168 -12.16 4.89 10.63
CA TRP A 168 -10.75 4.72 11.01
C TRP A 168 -9.84 5.48 10.04
N GLY A 169 -8.73 6.00 10.55
CA GLY A 169 -7.71 6.73 9.81
C GLY A 169 -6.32 6.27 10.22
N VAL A 170 -5.29 6.68 9.48
CA VAL A 170 -3.89 6.46 9.87
C VAL A 170 -3.21 7.81 10.06
N ARG A 171 -2.41 7.96 11.09
CA ARG A 171 -1.52 9.10 11.28
C ARG A 171 -0.10 8.66 11.60
N THR A 172 0.84 9.52 11.31
CA THR A 172 2.26 9.31 11.67
C THR A 172 2.56 9.72 13.11
N LEU A 173 3.46 9.02 13.78
CA LEU A 173 3.97 9.40 15.11
C LEU A 173 5.27 10.23 15.04
N GLU A 174 5.77 10.46 13.85
CA GLU A 174 7.01 11.20 13.54
C GLU A 174 6.83 12.08 12.31
N VAL A 175 7.80 12.95 12.03
CA VAL A 175 7.79 13.77 10.80
C VAL A 175 8.16 12.89 9.61
N ILE A 176 7.38 12.94 8.54
CA ILE A 176 7.68 12.25 7.27
C ILE A 176 8.14 13.31 6.26
N LYS A 177 9.27 13.07 5.61
CA LYS A 177 9.79 13.98 4.58
C LYS A 177 9.14 13.72 3.23
N CYS A 178 9.01 14.77 2.42
CA CYS A 178 8.60 14.66 1.03
C CYS A 178 9.51 13.68 0.27
N GLY A 179 8.91 12.69 -0.39
CA GLY A 179 9.57 11.57 -1.06
C GLY A 179 9.84 10.37 -0.16
N GLN A 180 9.49 10.38 1.12
CA GLN A 180 9.74 9.23 2.00
C GLN A 180 8.72 8.12 1.75
N PHE A 181 9.20 6.88 1.70
CA PHE A 181 8.36 5.68 1.67
C PHE A 181 7.63 5.52 3.01
N VAL A 182 6.32 5.26 2.95
CA VAL A 182 5.46 5.09 4.12
C VAL A 182 5.26 3.62 4.41
N ASP A 183 4.53 2.92 3.54
CA ASP A 183 4.26 1.49 3.65
C ASP A 183 3.62 1.00 2.32
N ARG A 184 3.38 -0.29 2.16
CA ARG A 184 2.66 -0.86 1.02
C ARG A 184 1.17 -1.00 1.31
N TYR A 185 0.34 -0.96 0.26
CA TYR A 185 -1.00 -1.54 0.31
C TYR A 185 -0.87 -3.03 0.05
N VAL A 186 -1.26 -3.84 1.03
CA VAL A 186 -1.23 -5.31 0.96
C VAL A 186 -2.61 -5.88 1.20
N GLY A 187 -2.87 -7.08 0.68
CA GLY A 187 -4.15 -7.75 0.82
C GLY A 187 -4.12 -9.15 0.21
N GLU A 188 -5.31 -9.68 -0.05
CA GLU A 188 -5.46 -10.86 -0.89
C GLU A 188 -5.43 -10.44 -2.36
N VAL A 189 -4.48 -10.96 -3.14
CA VAL A 189 -4.42 -10.71 -4.58
C VAL A 189 -5.37 -11.69 -5.27
N ILE A 190 -6.39 -11.14 -5.92
CA ILE A 190 -7.47 -11.90 -6.54
C ILE A 190 -7.59 -11.60 -8.04
N THR A 191 -8.22 -12.51 -8.77
CA THR A 191 -8.55 -12.30 -10.18
C THR A 191 -9.67 -11.27 -10.33
N SER A 192 -9.72 -10.58 -11.47
CA SER A 192 -10.83 -9.66 -11.79
C SER A 192 -12.21 -10.34 -11.70
N ALA A 193 -12.33 -11.61 -12.08
CA ALA A 193 -13.58 -12.36 -11.97
C ALA A 193 -14.02 -12.56 -10.51
N GLU A 194 -13.08 -12.81 -9.60
CA GLU A 194 -13.34 -12.93 -8.17
C GLU A 194 -13.67 -11.56 -7.55
N ALA A 195 -12.99 -10.50 -7.97
CA ALA A 195 -13.30 -9.13 -7.55
C ALA A 195 -14.73 -8.74 -7.93
N ASP A 196 -15.16 -9.01 -9.18
CA ASP A 196 -16.52 -8.73 -9.64
C ASP A 196 -17.57 -9.53 -8.89
N ARG A 197 -17.27 -10.80 -8.54
CA ARG A 197 -18.13 -11.62 -7.68
C ARG A 197 -18.28 -10.99 -6.29
N ARG A 198 -17.19 -10.52 -5.68
CA ARG A 198 -17.20 -9.85 -4.35
C ARG A 198 -17.95 -8.51 -4.40
N ARG A 199 -17.71 -7.67 -5.41
CA ARG A 199 -18.47 -6.41 -5.61
C ARG A 199 -19.96 -6.66 -5.73
N SER A 200 -20.35 -7.66 -6.53
CA SER A 200 -21.75 -8.03 -6.72
C SER A 200 -22.42 -8.51 -5.42
N ALA A 201 -21.68 -9.26 -4.60
CA ALA A 201 -22.17 -9.69 -3.29
C ALA A 201 -22.25 -8.52 -2.28
N ALA A 202 -21.26 -7.62 -2.27
CA ALA A 202 -21.22 -6.45 -1.41
C ALA A 202 -22.37 -5.48 -1.72
N ALA A 203 -22.64 -5.23 -3.00
CA ALA A 203 -23.75 -4.39 -3.47
C ALA A 203 -25.11 -4.89 -2.94
N PHE A 204 -25.31 -6.21 -2.88
CA PHE A 204 -26.53 -6.81 -2.32
C PHE A 204 -26.64 -6.62 -0.80
N SER A 205 -25.51 -6.49 -0.09
CA SER A 205 -25.44 -6.34 1.37
C SER A 205 -25.44 -4.89 1.87
N GLN A 206 -25.49 -3.89 0.97
CA GLN A 206 -25.34 -2.46 1.29
C GLN A 206 -24.02 -2.10 2.00
N SER A 207 -23.01 -2.97 1.97
CA SER A 207 -21.65 -2.63 2.36
C SER A 207 -21.05 -1.75 1.26
N LYS A 208 -20.89 -0.45 1.54
CA LYS A 208 -20.38 0.54 0.57
C LYS A 208 -18.86 0.67 0.55
N ASP A 209 -18.18 -0.05 1.44
CA ASP A 209 -16.73 0.07 1.55
C ASP A 209 -16.04 -0.82 0.52
N VAL A 210 -15.39 -0.20 -0.47
CA VAL A 210 -14.58 -0.90 -1.48
C VAL A 210 -13.11 -0.78 -1.09
N TYR A 211 -12.47 -1.92 -0.83
CA TYR A 211 -11.05 -2.03 -0.45
C TYR A 211 -10.20 -2.67 -1.55
N LEU A 212 -10.64 -2.54 -2.81
CA LEU A 212 -10.03 -3.14 -3.98
C LEU A 212 -9.10 -2.13 -4.67
N PHE A 213 -7.87 -2.57 -4.97
CA PHE A 213 -6.94 -1.85 -5.81
C PHE A 213 -6.55 -2.67 -7.04
N ALA A 214 -6.79 -2.12 -8.24
CA ALA A 214 -6.36 -2.77 -9.47
C ALA A 214 -4.84 -2.67 -9.66
N LEU A 215 -4.23 -3.78 -10.08
CA LEU A 215 -2.84 -3.87 -10.51
C LEU A 215 -2.75 -3.63 -12.03
N ASP A 216 -3.21 -2.47 -12.47
CA ASP A 216 -3.41 -2.12 -13.89
C ASP A 216 -2.21 -1.42 -14.55
N LYS A 217 -1.18 -1.08 -13.76
CA LYS A 217 -0.03 -0.28 -14.22
C LYS A 217 0.61 -0.79 -15.51
N PHE A 218 0.65 -2.11 -15.67
CA PHE A 218 1.29 -2.81 -16.78
C PHE A 218 0.29 -3.53 -17.68
N THR A 219 -1.01 -3.32 -17.49
CA THR A 219 -2.03 -3.88 -18.36
C THR A 219 -1.92 -3.27 -19.75
N ASP A 220 -1.62 -4.11 -20.73
CA ASP A 220 -1.46 -3.74 -22.12
C ASP A 220 -1.92 -4.90 -23.01
N THR A 221 -2.97 -4.66 -23.79
CA THR A 221 -3.54 -5.65 -24.70
C THR A 221 -2.58 -6.07 -25.82
N ALA A 222 -1.58 -5.23 -26.12
CA ALA A 222 -0.52 -5.53 -27.08
C ALA A 222 0.72 -6.21 -26.46
N SER A 223 0.73 -6.43 -25.13
CA SER A 223 1.87 -7.05 -24.44
C SER A 223 2.16 -8.46 -24.94
N LEU A 224 3.44 -8.79 -25.08
CA LEU A 224 3.87 -10.16 -25.37
C LEU A 224 3.68 -11.09 -24.16
N ASP A 225 3.66 -10.52 -22.94
CA ASP A 225 3.34 -11.26 -21.72
C ASP A 225 1.83 -11.44 -21.62
N THR A 226 1.39 -12.70 -21.69
CA THR A 226 -0.03 -13.04 -21.69
C THR A 226 -0.75 -12.64 -20.41
N ARG A 227 -0.02 -12.53 -19.30
CA ARG A 227 -0.54 -12.12 -17.98
C ARG A 227 -0.86 -10.62 -17.92
N LEU A 228 -0.29 -9.83 -18.84
CA LEU A 228 -0.50 -8.38 -18.93
C LEU A 228 -1.59 -8.00 -19.94
N ARG A 229 -2.07 -8.94 -20.77
CA ARG A 229 -3.08 -8.65 -21.81
C ARG A 229 -4.52 -8.64 -21.31
N GLY A 230 -4.78 -9.36 -20.22
CA GLY A 230 -6.13 -9.54 -19.67
C GLY A 230 -6.53 -8.43 -18.70
N PRO A 231 -7.74 -8.53 -18.13
CA PRO A 231 -8.12 -7.71 -16.98
C PRO A 231 -7.06 -7.82 -15.88
N PRO A 232 -6.69 -6.71 -15.22
CA PRO A 232 -5.70 -6.74 -14.16
C PRO A 232 -6.17 -7.59 -12.97
N LEU A 233 -5.20 -8.08 -12.20
CA LEU A 233 -5.45 -8.58 -10.86
C LEU A 233 -5.81 -7.43 -9.92
N GLU A 234 -6.40 -7.73 -8.78
CA GLU A 234 -6.77 -6.74 -7.77
C GLU A 234 -6.27 -7.16 -6.39
N VAL A 235 -5.87 -6.19 -5.57
CA VAL A 235 -5.54 -6.40 -4.15
C VAL A 235 -6.77 -6.06 -3.32
N ASP A 236 -7.36 -7.07 -2.69
CA ASP A 236 -8.50 -6.93 -1.79
C ASP A 236 -8.03 -6.84 -0.33
N GLY A 237 -8.22 -5.66 0.26
CA GLY A 237 -7.90 -5.41 1.66
C GLY A 237 -9.04 -5.71 2.64
N GLU A 238 -10.22 -6.15 2.20
CA GLU A 238 -11.44 -6.15 3.04
C GLU A 238 -11.27 -6.94 4.34
N PHE A 239 -10.81 -8.19 4.26
CA PHE A 239 -10.69 -9.09 5.41
C PHE A 239 -9.26 -9.22 5.95
N MET A 240 -8.26 -8.89 5.15
CA MET A 240 -6.85 -8.95 5.56
C MET A 240 -6.02 -7.90 4.84
N SER A 241 -5.22 -7.14 5.59
CA SER A 241 -4.38 -6.07 5.03
C SER A 241 -3.36 -5.55 6.05
N GLY A 242 -2.50 -4.63 5.62
CA GLY A 242 -1.63 -3.83 6.48
C GLY A 242 -2.35 -2.61 7.08
N PRO A 243 -1.63 -1.69 7.74
CA PRO A 243 -2.22 -0.46 8.29
C PRO A 243 -2.76 0.48 7.21
N THR A 244 -2.23 0.39 5.99
CA THR A 244 -2.55 1.27 4.86
C THR A 244 -3.98 1.17 4.35
N ARG A 245 -4.68 0.05 4.61
CA ARG A 245 -6.13 -0.11 4.40
C ARG A 245 -6.96 1.02 5.02
N PHE A 246 -6.51 1.55 6.15
CA PHE A 246 -7.23 2.56 6.93
C PHE A 246 -6.86 3.99 6.53
N ILE A 247 -6.05 4.20 5.47
CA ILE A 247 -5.71 5.54 5.00
C ILE A 247 -6.91 6.12 4.25
N ASN A 248 -7.38 7.28 4.70
CA ASN A 248 -8.56 7.92 4.14
C ASN A 248 -8.27 8.68 2.84
N HIS A 249 -9.35 8.91 2.09
CA HIS A 249 -9.34 9.80 0.93
C HIS A 249 -9.09 11.26 1.32
N SER A 250 -8.36 11.98 0.47
CA SER A 250 -8.36 13.44 0.41
C SER A 250 -8.20 13.96 -1.02
N CYS A 251 -8.91 15.03 -1.37
CA CYS A 251 -8.72 15.74 -2.65
C CYS A 251 -7.44 16.60 -2.67
N GLU A 252 -6.81 16.84 -1.51
CA GLU A 252 -5.48 17.45 -1.38
C GLU A 252 -4.55 16.56 -0.54
N PRO A 253 -4.22 15.36 -1.06
CA PRO A 253 -3.56 14.32 -0.28
C PRO A 253 -2.13 14.68 0.11
N ASN A 254 -1.60 13.95 1.09
CA ASN A 254 -0.17 13.98 1.46
C ASN A 254 0.62 12.75 1.00
N LEU A 255 -0.07 11.71 0.57
CA LEU A 255 0.50 10.50 -0.02
C LEU A 255 0.06 10.28 -1.46
N ARG A 256 0.83 9.47 -2.18
CA ARG A 256 0.47 8.91 -3.49
C ARG A 256 0.99 7.48 -3.62
N ILE A 257 0.29 6.66 -4.40
CA ILE A 257 0.65 5.28 -4.69
C ILE A 257 1.58 5.24 -5.90
N PHE A 258 2.61 4.39 -5.82
CA PHE A 258 3.52 4.08 -6.91
C PHE A 258 3.55 2.57 -7.10
N ALA A 259 3.41 2.13 -8.35
CA ALA A 259 3.67 0.74 -8.71
C ALA A 259 5.16 0.45 -8.59
N ARG A 260 5.53 -0.47 -7.69
CA ARG A 260 6.92 -0.93 -7.53
C ARG A 260 7.07 -2.35 -8.04
N VAL A 261 8.07 -2.56 -8.90
CA VAL A 261 8.42 -3.85 -9.46
C VAL A 261 9.76 -4.26 -8.88
N GLY A 262 9.80 -5.40 -8.19
CA GLY A 262 11.05 -6.07 -7.85
C GLY A 262 11.50 -6.94 -9.00
N ASP A 263 10.83 -8.08 -9.19
CA ASP A 263 11.11 -9.01 -10.28
C ASP A 263 10.37 -8.57 -11.56
N HIS A 264 11.10 -8.33 -12.65
CA HIS A 264 10.50 -7.95 -13.94
C HIS A 264 9.56 -9.04 -14.49
N ALA A 265 9.72 -10.29 -14.04
CA ALA A 265 8.81 -11.36 -14.40
C ALA A 265 7.45 -11.26 -13.69
N ASP A 266 7.34 -10.46 -12.61
CA ASP A 266 6.14 -10.33 -11.77
C ASP A 266 5.48 -8.95 -11.85
N LYS A 267 5.56 -8.28 -13.01
CA LYS A 267 4.89 -6.97 -13.21
C LYS A 267 3.38 -7.01 -12.99
N HIS A 268 2.73 -8.14 -13.26
CA HIS A 268 1.30 -8.35 -13.00
C HIS A 268 0.97 -8.42 -11.50
N LEU A 269 1.99 -8.58 -10.64
CA LEU A 269 1.92 -8.64 -9.18
C LEU A 269 2.73 -7.52 -8.51
N HIS A 270 2.87 -6.37 -9.17
CA HIS A 270 3.63 -5.24 -8.64
C HIS A 270 3.07 -4.75 -7.29
N ASP A 271 3.96 -4.24 -6.44
CA ASP A 271 3.60 -3.65 -5.16
C ASP A 271 2.92 -2.29 -5.35
N LEU A 272 1.97 -1.97 -4.47
CA LEU A 272 1.37 -0.64 -4.36
C LEU A 272 2.04 0.12 -3.20
N ALA A 273 3.06 0.93 -3.50
CA ALA A 273 3.88 1.60 -2.50
C ALA A 273 3.43 3.04 -2.25
N PHE A 274 3.13 3.39 -0.99
CA PHE A 274 2.83 4.76 -0.62
C PHE A 274 4.10 5.58 -0.39
N PHE A 275 4.19 6.72 -1.07
CA PHE A 275 5.21 7.73 -0.83
C PHE A 275 4.59 9.07 -0.46
N ALA A 276 5.23 9.79 0.45
CA ALA A 276 4.86 11.16 0.77
C ALA A 276 5.16 12.11 -0.41
N ILE A 277 4.20 12.95 -0.78
CA ILE A 277 4.35 13.96 -1.86
C ILE A 277 4.50 15.38 -1.32
N LYS A 278 4.48 15.53 0.02
CA LYS A 278 4.80 16.75 0.77
C LYS A 278 5.38 16.36 2.13
N ASP A 279 5.98 17.31 2.84
CA ASP A 279 6.39 17.08 4.24
C ASP A 279 5.13 16.91 5.11
N ILE A 280 5.13 15.92 6.00
CA ILE A 280 3.99 15.55 6.85
C ILE A 280 4.41 15.69 8.31
N SER A 281 3.60 16.42 9.08
CA SER A 281 3.89 16.67 10.49
C SER A 281 3.55 15.48 11.37
N LYS A 282 4.23 15.36 12.52
CA LYS A 282 3.86 14.39 13.55
C LYS A 282 2.39 14.57 13.96
N GLY A 283 1.63 13.47 13.96
CA GLY A 283 0.22 13.45 14.32
C GLY A 283 -0.74 13.84 13.19
N GLU A 284 -0.22 14.24 12.03
CA GLU A 284 -1.03 14.52 10.83
C GLU A 284 -1.58 13.21 10.24
N GLU A 285 -2.85 13.27 9.82
CA GLU A 285 -3.51 12.15 9.14
C GLU A 285 -2.89 11.93 7.76
N LEU A 286 -2.60 10.66 7.46
CA LEU A 286 -2.16 10.22 6.14
C LEU A 286 -3.38 10.06 5.25
N THR A 287 -3.31 10.61 4.03
CA THR A 287 -4.39 10.58 3.05
C THR A 287 -3.84 10.49 1.63
N PHE A 288 -4.57 9.81 0.75
CA PHE A 288 -4.27 9.76 -0.69
C PHE A 288 -5.54 10.03 -1.52
N ASP A 289 -5.35 10.32 -2.80
CA ASP A 289 -6.47 10.44 -3.72
C ASP A 289 -6.83 9.05 -4.27
N TYR A 290 -8.02 8.57 -3.94
CA TYR A 290 -8.52 7.25 -4.32
C TYR A 290 -8.61 7.03 -5.84
N VAL A 291 -8.71 8.11 -6.62
CA VAL A 291 -8.85 8.06 -8.08
C VAL A 291 -7.68 8.72 -8.81
N ASP A 292 -6.61 9.11 -8.10
CA ASP A 292 -5.43 9.81 -8.64
C ASP A 292 -5.79 10.99 -9.59
N GLY A 293 -6.81 11.77 -9.23
CA GLY A 293 -7.30 12.89 -10.03
C GLY A 293 -8.18 12.54 -11.23
N GLY A 294 -8.52 11.26 -11.42
CA GLY A 294 -9.60 10.85 -12.32
C GLY A 294 -10.92 11.47 -11.85
N SER A 295 -11.67 12.08 -12.76
CA SER A 295 -13.06 12.45 -12.53
C SER A 295 -13.92 11.54 -13.40
N LEU A 296 -15.04 11.06 -12.86
CA LEU A 296 -16.12 10.52 -13.70
C LEU A 296 -16.47 11.55 -14.77
N GLU A 297 -16.54 11.12 -16.02
CA GLU A 297 -16.90 12.03 -17.11
C GLU A 297 -18.34 12.54 -16.89
N ALA A 298 -18.62 13.78 -17.30
CA ALA A 298 -19.91 14.45 -17.06
C ALA A 298 -21.15 13.67 -17.57
N GLU A 299 -20.94 12.73 -18.49
CA GLU A 299 -21.96 11.88 -19.09
C GLU A 299 -22.35 10.69 -18.19
N GLU A 300 -21.50 10.27 -17.26
CA GLU A 300 -21.77 9.22 -16.26
C GLU A 300 -22.52 9.76 -15.02
N LEU A 301 -22.58 11.09 -14.87
CA LEU A 301 -23.19 11.78 -13.74
C LEU A 301 -24.72 11.91 -13.84
N ASP A 302 -25.32 11.79 -15.03
CA ASP A 302 -26.76 12.07 -15.24
C ASP A 302 -27.72 10.96 -14.74
N GLY A 303 -27.18 9.93 -14.07
CA GLY A 303 -27.97 8.83 -13.47
C GLY A 303 -27.43 8.21 -12.17
N ALA A 304 -26.24 8.59 -11.71
CA ALA A 304 -25.54 7.92 -10.59
C ALA A 304 -25.45 8.75 -9.28
N VAL A 305 -25.98 9.98 -9.26
CA VAL A 305 -25.77 10.94 -8.14
C VAL A 305 -26.34 10.42 -6.80
N GLU A 306 -27.37 9.58 -6.80
CA GLU A 306 -27.98 9.05 -5.56
C GLU A 306 -27.14 7.94 -4.89
N GLU A 307 -26.18 7.34 -5.58
CA GLU A 307 -25.36 6.23 -5.06
C GLU A 307 -23.96 6.64 -4.58
N MET A 308 -23.52 7.87 -4.90
CA MET A 308 -22.17 8.35 -4.60
C MET A 308 -21.95 8.64 -3.12
N THR A 309 -20.78 8.24 -2.60
CA THR A 309 -20.41 8.49 -1.21
C THR A 309 -19.85 9.91 -1.05
N PRO A 310 -20.45 10.77 -0.20
CA PRO A 310 -19.96 12.14 0.01
C PRO A 310 -18.52 12.18 0.54
N CYS A 311 -17.71 13.08 0.00
CA CYS A 311 -16.34 13.30 0.45
C CYS A 311 -16.31 14.23 1.66
N LEU A 312 -15.71 13.75 2.76
CA LEU A 312 -15.60 14.47 4.03
C LEU A 312 -14.15 14.89 4.35
N CYS A 313 -13.30 15.07 3.32
CA CYS A 313 -11.87 15.35 3.50
C CYS A 313 -11.56 16.74 4.07
N GLY A 314 -12.52 17.67 4.03
CA GLY A 314 -12.36 19.03 4.57
C GLY A 314 -11.46 19.96 3.75
N SER A 315 -10.94 19.53 2.60
CA SER A 315 -10.16 20.37 1.70
C SER A 315 -11.03 21.46 1.05
N ALA A 316 -10.45 22.65 0.87
CA ALA A 316 -11.08 23.74 0.11
C ALA A 316 -11.23 23.42 -1.40
N ARG A 317 -10.48 22.44 -1.91
CA ARG A 317 -10.53 21.92 -3.28
C ARG A 317 -11.24 20.56 -3.37
N CYS A 318 -12.14 20.28 -2.42
CA CYS A 318 -12.90 19.04 -2.40
C CYS A 318 -13.75 18.88 -3.67
N ARG A 319 -13.75 17.67 -4.25
CA ARG A 319 -14.56 17.31 -5.43
C ARG A 319 -16.01 16.91 -5.09
N GLY A 320 -16.35 16.86 -3.81
CA GLY A 320 -17.70 16.57 -3.31
C GLY A 320 -17.98 15.08 -3.05
N PHE A 321 -17.41 14.17 -3.82
CA PHE A 321 -17.61 12.72 -3.70
C PHE A 321 -16.27 11.96 -3.71
N LEU A 322 -16.26 10.73 -3.18
CA LEU A 322 -15.03 9.92 -3.04
C LEU A 322 -14.50 9.35 -4.35
N TRP A 323 -15.40 9.05 -5.29
CA TRP A 323 -15.14 8.39 -6.57
C TRP A 323 -15.64 9.28 -7.71
#